data_AF-A0A2S5SU57-F1
#
_entry.id   AF-A0A2S5SU57-F1
#
_cell.length_a   1.000
_cell.length_b   1.000
_cell.length_c   1.000
_cell.angle_alpha   90.00
_cell.angle_beta   90.00
_cell.angle_gamma   90.00
#
_symmetry.space_group_name_H-M   'P 1'
#
loop_
_entity.id
_entity.type
_entity.pdbx_description
1 polymer ?
#
loop_
_entity_poly.entity_id
_entity_poly.type
_entity_poly.pdbx_seq_one_letter_code
_entity_poly.pdbx_strand_id
1 'polypeptide(L)'
;MPFAVRYGLAALSLAALAVLSGCASSGGDRVLGLITPYRAEVVQGNVITAEMARAVRPGMSRTQVREILGSPLLTDPFHADRWDYIFTIRRQGTEPQQRRVTAYFDGDRLSRLDAGELPSEEAFVASIDNFRKARNTPTLQLTEEQLRALPAPKPAAPPASQAPEGPTRSYPPLE
;
A
#
# COMPACT_ATOMS: atom_id res chain seq x y z
N MET A 1 22.33 -63.95 30.46
CA MET A 1 22.62 -62.89 29.47
C MET A 1 21.50 -62.55 28.46
N PRO A 2 20.43 -63.35 28.22
CA PRO A 2 19.45 -63.01 27.17
C PRO A 2 18.45 -61.91 27.58
N PHE A 3 18.22 -61.70 28.88
CA PHE A 3 17.30 -60.66 29.37
C PHE A 3 17.83 -59.25 29.17
N ALA A 4 19.13 -59.01 29.44
CA ALA A 4 19.75 -57.69 29.25
C ALA A 4 19.74 -57.23 27.78
N VAL A 5 19.91 -58.17 26.84
CA VAL A 5 19.85 -57.89 25.40
C VAL A 5 18.43 -57.52 24.96
N ARG A 6 17.40 -58.17 25.53
CA ARG A 6 15.98 -57.88 25.24
C ARG A 6 15.53 -56.51 25.77
N TYR A 7 15.97 -56.12 26.96
CA TYR A 7 15.70 -54.78 27.51
C TYR A 7 16.49 -53.68 26.78
N GLY A 8 17.72 -53.96 26.35
CA GLY A 8 18.50 -53.05 25.51
C GLY A 8 17.84 -52.80 24.15
N LEU A 9 17.36 -53.85 23.48
CA LEU A 9 16.61 -53.73 22.22
C LEU A 9 15.29 -52.97 22.42
N ALA A 10 14.56 -53.23 23.50
CA ALA A 10 13.33 -52.51 23.83
C ALA A 10 13.59 -51.01 24.08
N ALA A 11 14.63 -50.67 24.85
CA ALA A 11 15.03 -49.29 25.10
C ALA A 11 15.49 -48.58 23.82
N LEU A 12 16.22 -49.27 22.95
CA LEU A 12 16.64 -48.74 21.65
C LEU A 12 15.44 -48.48 20.73
N SER A 13 14.46 -49.37 20.72
CA SER A 13 13.21 -49.18 19.96
C SER A 13 12.36 -48.04 20.51
N LEU A 14 12.30 -47.86 21.83
CA LEU A 14 11.58 -46.74 22.46
C LEU A 14 12.25 -45.39 22.15
N ALA A 15 13.59 -45.35 22.18
CA ALA A 15 14.37 -44.17 21.79
C ALA A 15 14.21 -43.86 20.30
N ALA A 16 14.20 -44.87 19.43
CA ALA A 16 13.96 -44.70 18.00
C ALA A 16 12.56 -44.15 17.70
N LEU A 17 11.52 -44.61 18.42
CA LEU A 17 10.17 -44.05 18.30
C LEU A 17 10.10 -42.60 18.79
N ALA A 18 10.80 -42.24 19.86
CA ALA A 18 10.86 -40.86 20.35
C ALA A 18 11.54 -39.91 19.36
N VAL A 19 12.60 -40.36 18.68
CA VAL A 19 13.29 -39.58 17.63
C VAL A 19 12.43 -39.44 16.37
N LEU A 20 11.61 -40.45 16.02
CA LEU A 20 10.71 -40.38 14.86
C LEU A 20 9.50 -39.45 15.06
N SER A 21 9.12 -39.15 16.30
CA SER A 21 7.98 -38.25 16.60
C SER A 21 8.28 -36.77 16.34
N GLY A 22 9.52 -36.40 15.99
CA GLY A 22 9.93 -35.02 15.70
C GLY A 22 9.56 -34.50 14.31
N CYS A 23 9.14 -35.37 13.38
CA CYS A 23 8.89 -34.97 11.99
C CYS A 23 7.43 -34.59 11.68
N ALA A 24 6.52 -34.61 12.66
CA ALA A 24 5.12 -34.26 12.45
C ALA A 24 4.82 -32.74 12.52
N SER A 25 5.82 -31.88 12.73
CA SER A 25 5.66 -30.42 12.64
C SER A 25 6.06 -29.89 11.27
N SER A 26 5.41 -30.40 10.22
CA SER A 26 5.37 -29.72 8.91
C SER A 26 4.49 -28.47 9.05
N GLY A 27 5.09 -27.39 9.53
CA GLY A 27 4.44 -26.10 9.68
C GLY A 27 5.26 -25.23 10.61
N GLY A 28 6.11 -24.37 10.04
CA GLY A 28 6.94 -23.39 10.79
C GLY A 28 6.14 -22.38 11.63
N ASP A 29 4.82 -22.51 11.69
CA ASP A 29 3.90 -21.59 12.37
C ASP A 29 3.84 -21.76 13.90
N ARG A 30 4.37 -22.84 14.49
CA ARG A 30 4.19 -23.08 15.94
C ARG A 30 5.26 -22.49 16.86
N VAL A 31 6.51 -22.35 16.40
CA VAL A 31 7.60 -21.75 17.20
C VAL A 31 7.72 -20.24 16.93
N LEU A 32 7.38 -19.79 15.71
CA LEU A 32 7.37 -18.38 15.31
C LEU A 32 5.99 -17.71 15.45
N GLY A 33 4.93 -18.46 15.79
CA GLY A 33 3.57 -17.93 15.99
C GLY A 33 3.42 -16.93 17.13
N LEU A 34 4.44 -16.80 18.00
CA LEU A 34 4.49 -15.81 19.07
C LEU A 34 4.90 -14.41 18.57
N ILE A 35 5.52 -14.31 17.39
CA ILE A 35 5.98 -13.06 16.79
C ILE A 35 5.45 -13.00 15.36
N THR A 36 4.31 -12.32 15.14
CA THR A 36 3.86 -12.01 13.78
C THR A 36 4.77 -10.92 13.20
N PRO A 37 5.66 -11.23 12.22
CA PRO A 37 6.48 -10.21 11.61
C PRO A 37 5.60 -9.16 10.93
N TYR A 38 6.15 -7.95 10.78
CA TYR A 38 5.50 -6.90 10.01
C TYR A 38 5.29 -7.36 8.56
N ARG A 39 4.07 -7.20 8.06
CA ARG A 39 3.73 -7.44 6.65
C ARG A 39 3.48 -6.10 5.99
N ALA A 40 4.25 -5.81 4.94
CA ALA A 40 4.05 -4.61 4.14
C ALA A 40 2.63 -4.57 3.57
N GLU A 41 2.05 -3.39 3.53
CA GLU A 41 0.79 -3.15 2.84
C GLU A 41 0.96 -3.39 1.34
N VAL A 42 0.01 -4.10 0.74
CA VAL A 42 0.01 -4.41 -0.69
C VAL A 42 -1.22 -3.78 -1.34
N VAL A 43 -0.99 -2.82 -2.23
CA VAL A 43 -2.00 -2.18 -3.08
C VAL A 43 -1.79 -2.66 -4.50
N GLN A 44 -2.79 -3.31 -5.09
CA GLN A 44 -2.69 -3.93 -6.41
C GLN A 44 -3.97 -3.71 -7.22
N GLY A 45 -3.82 -3.49 -8.53
CA GLY A 45 -4.93 -3.53 -9.47
C GLY A 45 -5.25 -2.20 -10.17
N ASN A 46 -6.41 -2.18 -10.83
CA ASN A 46 -6.90 -1.00 -11.55
C ASN A 46 -7.74 -0.11 -10.63
N VAL A 47 -7.41 1.17 -10.54
CA VAL A 47 -8.17 2.14 -9.76
C VAL A 47 -9.37 2.62 -10.56
N ILE A 48 -10.58 2.27 -10.12
CA ILE A 48 -11.83 2.78 -10.66
C ILE A 48 -12.57 3.53 -9.56
N THR A 49 -12.83 4.82 -9.78
CA THR A 49 -13.59 5.67 -8.87
C THR A 49 -15.06 5.78 -9.28
N ALA A 50 -15.91 6.25 -8.36
CA ALA A 50 -17.32 6.47 -8.65
C ALA A 50 -17.54 7.46 -9.81
N GLU A 51 -16.67 8.46 -9.91
CA GLU A 51 -16.68 9.49 -10.96
C GLU A 51 -16.37 8.87 -12.34
N MET A 52 -15.34 8.02 -12.41
CA MET A 52 -14.97 7.30 -13.63
C MET A 52 -16.09 6.37 -14.09
N ALA A 53 -16.70 5.61 -13.17
CA ALA A 53 -17.80 4.71 -13.49
C ALA A 53 -19.05 5.45 -14.01
N ARG A 54 -19.33 6.66 -13.49
CA ARG A 54 -20.42 7.52 -13.97
C ARG A 54 -20.13 8.16 -15.33
N ALA A 55 -18.85 8.43 -15.63
CA ALA A 55 -18.45 8.97 -16.93
C ALA A 55 -18.68 7.96 -18.05
N VAL A 56 -18.54 6.67 -17.76
CA VAL A 56 -18.78 5.58 -18.70
C VAL A 56 -20.28 5.35 -18.89
N ARG A 57 -20.73 5.35 -20.15
CA ARG A 57 -22.13 5.12 -20.51
C ARG A 57 -22.26 3.96 -21.50
N PRO A 58 -23.36 3.18 -21.43
CA PRO A 58 -23.67 2.19 -22.46
C PRO A 58 -23.64 2.81 -23.87
N GLY A 59 -23.11 2.08 -24.84
CA GLY A 59 -22.93 2.49 -26.23
C GLY A 59 -21.57 3.12 -26.58
N MET A 60 -20.73 3.42 -25.59
CA MET A 60 -19.35 3.86 -25.81
C MET A 60 -18.50 2.78 -26.49
N SER A 61 -17.53 3.19 -27.32
CA SER A 61 -16.60 2.22 -27.93
C SER A 61 -15.60 1.68 -26.92
N ARG A 62 -15.01 0.51 -27.20
CA ARG A 62 -13.94 -0.07 -26.37
C ARG A 62 -12.79 0.89 -26.13
N THR A 63 -12.42 1.65 -27.15
CA THR A 63 -11.35 2.65 -27.03
C THR A 63 -11.75 3.77 -26.08
N GLN A 64 -12.97 4.32 -26.18
CA GLN A 64 -13.44 5.36 -25.26
C GLN A 64 -13.49 4.86 -23.81
N VAL A 65 -13.98 3.63 -23.59
CA VAL A 65 -14.03 3.03 -22.24
C VAL A 65 -12.62 2.88 -21.68
N ARG A 66 -11.65 2.46 -22.50
CA ARG A 66 -10.24 2.33 -22.11
C ARG A 66 -9.56 3.67 -21.83
N GLU A 67 -9.90 4.74 -22.54
CA GLU A 67 -9.40 6.08 -22.23
C GLU A 67 -9.90 6.58 -20.86
N ILE A 68 -11.13 6.21 -20.49
CA ILE A 68 -11.73 6.63 -19.21
C ILE A 68 -11.29 5.74 -18.04
N LEU A 69 -11.39 4.43 -18.19
CA LEU A 69 -11.12 3.44 -17.13
C LEU A 69 -9.67 2.95 -17.10
N GLY A 70 -8.88 3.28 -18.13
CA GLY A 70 -7.58 2.70 -18.38
C GLY A 70 -7.64 1.32 -19.01
N SER A 71 -6.45 0.75 -19.24
CA SER A 71 -6.32 -0.60 -19.79
C SER A 71 -6.55 -1.65 -18.70
N PRO A 72 -7.40 -2.67 -18.96
CA PRO A 72 -7.59 -3.76 -18.00
C PRO A 72 -6.30 -4.55 -17.85
N LEU A 73 -5.95 -4.93 -16.61
CA LEU A 73 -4.75 -5.74 -16.35
C LEU A 73 -4.91 -7.19 -16.87
N LEU A 74 -6.15 -7.65 -17.01
CA LEU A 74 -6.49 -8.98 -17.50
C LEU A 74 -7.45 -8.83 -18.68
N THR A 75 -7.04 -9.33 -19.83
CA THR A 75 -7.92 -9.53 -20.99
C THR A 75 -8.00 -11.03 -21.21
N ASP A 76 -9.18 -11.64 -20.97
CA ASP A 76 -9.37 -13.07 -21.21
C ASP A 76 -9.38 -13.32 -22.72
N PRO A 77 -8.46 -14.14 -23.28
CA PRO A 77 -8.45 -14.43 -24.71
C PRO A 77 -9.70 -15.18 -25.18
N PHE A 78 -10.45 -15.82 -24.29
CA PHE A 78 -11.68 -16.55 -24.62
C PHE A 78 -12.94 -15.71 -24.44
N HIS A 79 -12.86 -14.60 -23.70
CA HIS A 79 -13.97 -13.66 -23.47
C HIS A 79 -13.54 -12.24 -23.80
N ALA A 80 -13.25 -12.00 -25.09
CA ALA A 80 -12.89 -10.69 -25.59
C ALA A 80 -13.94 -9.61 -25.27
N ASP A 81 -15.20 -10.02 -25.06
CA ASP A 81 -16.34 -9.15 -24.76
C ASP A 81 -16.48 -8.74 -23.30
N ARG A 82 -15.52 -9.10 -22.43
CA ARG A 82 -15.57 -8.77 -21.02
C ARG A 82 -14.22 -8.25 -20.52
N TRP A 83 -14.24 -7.08 -19.89
CA TRP A 83 -13.08 -6.53 -19.19
C TRP A 83 -13.33 -6.48 -17.69
N ASP A 84 -12.41 -7.03 -16.92
CA ASP A 84 -12.46 -7.02 -15.46
C ASP A 84 -11.39 -6.10 -14.89
N TYR A 85 -11.83 -5.10 -14.14
CA TYR A 85 -11.00 -4.20 -13.37
C TYR A 85 -11.06 -4.61 -11.91
N ILE A 86 -9.97 -5.19 -11.40
CA ILE A 86 -9.90 -5.67 -10.02
C ILE A 86 -8.92 -4.78 -9.27
N PHE A 87 -9.33 -4.33 -8.09
CA PHE A 87 -8.52 -3.57 -7.16
C PHE A 87 -8.52 -4.26 -5.80
N THR A 88 -7.36 -4.41 -5.19
CA THR A 88 -7.20 -5.04 -3.87
C THR A 88 -6.23 -4.25 -3.00
N ILE A 89 -6.63 -4.03 -1.74
CA ILE A 89 -5.76 -3.52 -0.68
C ILE A 89 -5.69 -4.58 0.42
N ARG A 90 -4.47 -5.00 0.77
CA ARG A 90 -4.22 -5.90 1.90
C ARG A 90 -3.36 -5.18 2.94
N ARG A 91 -3.91 -5.04 4.16
CA ARG A 91 -3.24 -4.41 5.30
C ARG A 91 -3.16 -5.40 6.45
N GLN A 92 -2.04 -5.35 7.18
CA GLN A 92 -1.91 -6.13 8.40
C GLN A 92 -2.93 -5.65 9.44
N GLY A 93 -3.73 -6.55 9.98
CA GLY A 93 -4.73 -6.22 11.02
C GLY A 93 -6.05 -5.64 10.50
N THR A 94 -6.28 -5.58 9.19
CA THR A 94 -7.57 -5.22 8.59
C THR A 94 -7.98 -6.26 7.57
N GLU A 95 -9.28 -6.46 7.40
CA GLU A 95 -9.81 -7.36 6.38
C GLU A 95 -9.40 -6.88 4.97
N PRO A 96 -9.00 -7.80 4.07
CA PRO A 96 -8.68 -7.45 2.69
C PRO A 96 -9.84 -6.72 2.01
N GLN A 97 -9.57 -5.54 1.45
CA GLN A 97 -10.56 -4.82 0.66
C GLN A 97 -10.38 -5.17 -0.81
N GLN A 98 -11.40 -5.73 -1.43
CA GLN A 98 -11.42 -6.03 -2.85
C GLN A 98 -12.59 -5.30 -3.52
N ARG A 99 -12.31 -4.65 -4.64
CA ARG A 99 -13.30 -3.99 -5.49
C ARG A 99 -13.16 -4.53 -6.90
N ARG A 100 -14.29 -4.79 -7.55
CA ARG A 100 -14.33 -5.29 -8.92
C ARG A 100 -15.34 -4.48 -9.72
N VAL A 101 -14.93 -4.07 -10.91
CA VAL A 101 -15.78 -3.47 -11.92
C VAL A 101 -15.65 -4.31 -13.18
N THR A 102 -16.78 -4.74 -13.73
CA THR A 102 -16.81 -5.55 -14.94
C THR A 102 -17.53 -4.80 -16.05
N ALA A 103 -16.83 -4.58 -17.16
CA ALA A 103 -17.40 -3.99 -18.36
C ALA A 103 -17.73 -5.10 -19.36
N TYR A 104 -19.00 -5.14 -19.79
CA TYR A 104 -19.50 -6.06 -20.79
C TYR A 104 -19.68 -5.33 -22.11
N PHE A 105 -19.15 -5.90 -23.18
CA PHE A 105 -19.21 -5.38 -24.53
C PHE A 105 -20.08 -6.28 -25.41
N ASP A 106 -20.72 -5.67 -26.40
CA ASP A 106 -21.37 -6.35 -27.52
C ASP A 106 -20.69 -5.84 -28.80
N GLY A 107 -19.86 -6.69 -29.40
CA GLY A 107 -18.94 -6.27 -30.46
C GLY A 107 -17.97 -5.19 -29.97
N ASP A 108 -18.02 -3.99 -30.54
CA ASP A 108 -17.14 -2.87 -30.17
C ASP A 108 -17.78 -1.88 -29.17
N ARG A 109 -19.03 -2.13 -28.74
CA ARG A 109 -19.78 -1.18 -27.90
C ARG A 109 -20.01 -1.71 -26.50
N LEU A 110 -19.94 -0.83 -25.51
CA LEU A 110 -20.26 -1.17 -24.15
C LEU A 110 -21.77 -1.46 -24.01
N SER A 111 -22.10 -2.66 -23.57
CA SER A 111 -23.47 -3.08 -23.27
C SER A 111 -23.85 -2.67 -21.85
N ARG A 112 -23.01 -3.01 -20.87
CA ARG A 112 -23.27 -2.72 -19.44
C ARG A 112 -21.98 -2.58 -18.66
N LEU A 113 -21.99 -1.71 -17.67
CA LEU A 113 -20.98 -1.67 -16.61
C LEU A 113 -21.58 -2.22 -15.32
N ASP A 114 -20.97 -3.26 -14.77
CA ASP A 114 -21.28 -3.79 -13.45
C ASP A 114 -20.25 -3.25 -12.45
N ALA A 115 -20.68 -2.26 -11.68
CA ALA A 115 -19.88 -1.63 -10.64
C ALA A 115 -20.65 -1.76 -9.32
N GLY A 116 -20.01 -2.35 -8.31
CA GLY A 116 -20.51 -2.32 -6.94
C GLY A 116 -20.42 -0.92 -6.34
N GLU A 117 -20.44 -0.84 -5.01
CA GLU A 117 -20.19 0.43 -4.32
C GLU A 117 -18.74 0.87 -4.52
N LEU A 118 -18.56 2.01 -5.21
CA LEU A 118 -17.25 2.59 -5.51
C LEU A 118 -17.00 3.84 -4.64
N PRO A 119 -15.78 4.02 -4.10
CA PRO A 119 -15.42 5.24 -3.41
C PRO A 119 -15.30 6.41 -4.38
N SER A 120 -15.49 7.63 -3.88
CA SER A 120 -15.03 8.83 -4.59
C SER A 120 -13.51 8.81 -4.72
N GLU A 121 -12.98 9.57 -5.67
CA GLU A 121 -11.54 9.72 -5.85
C GLU A 121 -10.83 10.17 -4.56
N GLU A 122 -11.42 11.14 -3.85
CA GLU A 122 -10.89 11.63 -2.57
C GLU A 122 -10.88 10.54 -1.49
N ALA A 123 -11.98 9.80 -1.36
CA ALA A 123 -12.09 8.70 -0.39
C ALA A 123 -11.11 7.57 -0.71
N PHE A 124 -10.86 7.32 -2.00
CA PHE A 124 -9.88 6.35 -2.47
C PHE A 124 -8.45 6.77 -2.11
N VAL A 125 -8.05 8.00 -2.43
CA VAL A 125 -6.72 8.53 -2.09
C VAL A 125 -6.51 8.54 -0.58
N ALA A 126 -7.52 8.94 0.19
CA ALA A 126 -7.50 8.88 1.65
C ALA A 126 -7.36 7.45 2.17
N SER A 127 -7.94 6.47 1.47
CA SER A 127 -7.78 5.07 1.85
C SER A 127 -6.31 4.66 1.75
N ILE A 128 -5.59 5.00 0.67
CA ILE A 128 -4.19 4.58 0.42
C ILE A 128 -3.19 5.27 1.37
N ASP A 129 -3.36 6.56 1.68
CA ASP A 129 -2.35 7.35 2.41
C ASP A 129 -2.36 7.09 3.95
N ASN A 130 -1.95 5.88 4.34
CA ASN A 130 -1.66 5.55 5.74
C ASN A 130 -0.43 6.29 6.29
N PHE A 131 0.47 6.75 5.43
CA PHE A 131 1.72 7.37 5.83
C PHE A 131 1.52 8.77 6.43
N ARG A 132 0.43 9.47 6.06
CA ARG A 132 0.03 10.74 6.70
C ARG A 132 -0.49 10.56 8.12
N LYS A 133 -1.16 9.44 8.44
CA LYS A 133 -1.67 9.18 9.81
C LYS A 133 -0.57 9.02 10.85
N ALA A 134 0.62 8.59 10.42
CA ALA A 134 1.83 8.54 11.26
C ALA A 134 2.50 9.92 11.42
N ARG A 135 2.20 10.88 10.54
CA ARG A 135 2.63 12.28 10.64
C ARG A 135 1.46 13.11 11.17
N ASN A 136 1.14 12.94 12.45
CA ASN A 136 0.59 14.07 13.21
C ASN A 136 1.60 15.20 13.05
N THR A 137 1.35 16.11 12.12
CA THR A 137 2.17 17.30 11.90
C THR A 137 2.20 18.04 13.23
N PRO A 138 3.34 18.15 13.92
CA PRO A 138 3.41 18.95 15.13
C PRO A 138 2.93 20.35 14.77
N THR A 139 2.06 20.94 15.60
CA THR A 139 1.48 22.25 15.35
C THR A 139 2.63 23.25 15.17
N LEU A 140 2.86 23.68 13.92
CA LEU A 140 3.94 24.61 13.56
C LEU A 140 3.60 26.07 13.92
N GLN A 141 2.44 26.28 14.55
CA GLN A 141 1.97 27.57 15.02
C GLN A 141 1.95 27.57 16.55
N LEU A 142 2.64 28.52 17.15
CA LEU A 142 2.52 28.81 18.58
C LEU A 142 1.13 29.38 18.85
N THR A 143 0.49 28.99 19.96
CA THR A 143 -0.76 29.63 20.38
C THR A 143 -0.52 31.11 20.71
N GLU A 144 -1.57 31.93 20.65
CA GLU A 144 -1.47 33.37 20.89
C GLU A 144 -0.89 33.71 22.28
N GLU A 145 -1.15 32.85 23.26
CA GLU A 145 -0.55 32.91 24.60
C GLU A 145 0.95 32.60 24.58
N GLN A 146 1.38 31.62 23.79
CA GLN A 146 2.79 31.25 23.64
C GLN A 146 3.58 32.31 22.86
N LEU A 147 2.96 32.97 21.87
CA LEU A 147 3.53 34.12 21.16
C LEU A 147 3.74 35.30 22.10
N ARG A 148 2.79 35.53 23.03
CA ARG A 148 2.85 36.63 24.00
C ARG A 148 3.87 36.39 25.13
N ALA A 149 4.16 35.13 25.43
CA ALA A 149 5.18 34.73 26.40
C ALA A 149 6.62 34.75 25.84
N LEU A 150 6.81 35.03 24.54
CA LEU A 150 8.15 35.17 23.98
C LEU A 150 8.83 36.41 24.56
N PRO A 151 10.05 36.28 25.12
CA PRO A 151 10.80 37.43 25.62
C PRO A 151 11.09 38.38 24.46
N ALA A 152 10.88 39.69 24.68
CA ALA A 152 11.18 40.69 23.68
C ALA A 152 12.66 40.58 23.25
N PRO A 153 12.96 40.60 21.94
CA PRO A 153 14.33 40.52 21.47
C PRO A 153 15.12 41.66 22.10
N LYS A 154 16.23 41.31 22.78
CA LYS A 154 17.19 42.30 23.30
C LYS A 154 17.55 43.21 22.12
N PRO A 155 17.42 44.55 22.24
CA PRO A 155 17.75 45.46 21.15
C PRO A 155 19.16 45.12 20.66
N ALA A 156 19.25 44.62 19.43
CA ALA A 156 20.53 44.52 18.76
C ALA A 156 21.05 45.96 18.69
N ALA A 157 22.26 46.19 19.20
CA ALA A 157 22.96 47.43 18.92
C ALA A 157 22.90 47.66 17.41
N PRO A 158 22.63 48.90 16.96
CA PRO A 158 22.43 49.17 15.54
C PRO A 158 23.59 48.55 14.75
N PRO A 159 23.32 47.72 13.73
CA PRO A 159 24.39 47.28 12.85
C PRO A 159 25.01 48.56 12.28
N ALA A 160 26.30 48.76 12.53
CA ALA A 160 27.06 49.76 11.79
C ALA A 160 26.75 49.53 10.31
N SER A 161 26.25 50.55 9.62
CA SER A 161 25.87 50.49 8.22
C SER A 161 27.05 50.04 7.36
N GLN A 162 27.20 48.74 7.16
CA GLN A 162 27.94 48.19 6.05
C GLN A 162 26.89 47.93 4.98
N ALA A 163 26.95 48.72 3.90
CA ALA A 163 26.13 48.50 2.73
C ALA A 163 26.33 47.04 2.26
N PRO A 164 25.28 46.32 1.84
CA PRO A 164 25.44 44.98 1.32
C PRO A 164 26.29 45.04 0.03
N GLU A 165 27.54 44.65 0.13
CA GLU A 165 28.39 44.42 -1.04
C GLU A 165 27.84 43.18 -1.75
N GLY A 166 27.15 43.40 -2.88
CA GLY A 166 26.76 42.33 -3.78
C GLY A 166 28.00 41.61 -4.33
N PRO A 167 27.91 40.32 -4.67
CA PRO A 167 29.04 39.58 -5.21
C PRO A 167 29.52 40.20 -6.52
N THR A 168 30.75 40.73 -6.53
CA THR A 168 31.44 41.19 -7.74
C THR A 168 31.93 39.96 -8.52
N ARG A 169 31.08 39.40 -9.39
CA ARG A 169 31.51 38.36 -10.34
C ARG A 169 32.31 39.01 -11.47
N SER A 170 33.61 38.79 -11.47
CA SER A 170 34.46 39.08 -12.64
C SER A 170 34.28 37.96 -13.68
N TYR A 171 33.76 38.30 -14.87
CA TYR A 171 33.60 37.35 -15.98
C TYR A 171 34.86 37.38 -16.88
N PRO A 172 35.37 36.23 -17.34
CA PRO A 172 36.44 36.19 -18.33
C PRO A 172 35.93 36.66 -19.71
N PRO A 173 36.75 37.37 -20.50
CA PRO A 173 36.35 37.84 -21.83
C PRO A 173 36.13 36.65 -22.78
N LEU A 174 35.07 36.75 -23.58
CA LEU A 174 34.76 35.82 -24.65
C LEU A 174 35.63 36.18 -25.86
N GLU A 175 36.69 35.39 -26.10
CA GLU A 175 37.30 35.23 -27.43
C GLU A 175 36.84 33.91 -28.05
#